data_AF-A2G4E8-F1
#
_entry.id   AF-A2G4E8-F1
#
_cell.length_a   1.000
_cell.length_b   1.000
_cell.length_c   1.000
_cell.angle_alpha   90.00
_cell.angle_beta   90.00
_cell.angle_gamma   90.00
#
_symmetry.space_group_name_H-M   'P 1'
#
loop_
_entity.id
_entity.type
_entity.pdbx_description
1 polymer ?
#
loop_
_entity_poly.entity_id
_entity_poly.type
_entity_poly.pdbx_seq_one_letter_code
_entity_poly.pdbx_strand_id
1 'polypeptide(L)'
;MLHDIHPNKFSELRSTYKYHIDSYTALYKLRTEKEEEINSIYKMTKTKLIDSNNCLPTNVIRDILHIIPYNNRYTKSYLSLAKLISDDYNVTEISNVESILNFLFWKEYGIKLDNSDDFEEFNSKNIKHQILNA
;
A
#
# COMPACT_ATOMS: atom_id res chain seq x y z
N MET A 1 34.84 -33.76 -2.38
CA MET A 1 33.89 -33.74 -1.25
C MET A 1 32.99 -32.54 -1.45
N LEU A 2 31.72 -32.74 -1.80
CA LEU A 2 30.74 -31.66 -1.84
C LEU A 2 30.45 -31.26 -0.39
N HIS A 3 30.64 -29.98 -0.04
CA HIS A 3 30.02 -29.44 1.15
C HIS A 3 28.51 -29.46 0.92
N ASP A 4 27.79 -30.28 1.71
CA ASP A 4 26.37 -30.11 1.93
C ASP A 4 26.17 -28.71 2.52
N ILE A 5 25.78 -27.76 1.67
CA ILE A 5 25.29 -26.46 2.10
C ILE A 5 23.94 -26.74 2.72
N HIS A 6 23.93 -26.97 4.03
CA HIS A 6 22.71 -26.99 4.82
C HIS A 6 21.89 -25.75 4.41
N PRO A 7 20.63 -25.90 3.94
CA PRO A 7 19.81 -24.75 3.60
C PRO A 7 19.84 -23.81 4.79
N ASN A 8 20.36 -22.60 4.59
CA ASN A 8 20.39 -21.61 5.65
C ASN A 8 18.93 -21.40 6.05
N LYS A 9 18.58 -21.51 7.34
CA LYS A 9 17.23 -21.27 7.87
C LYS A 9 16.62 -19.96 7.33
N PHE A 10 17.47 -18.97 7.02
CA PHE A 10 17.09 -17.75 6.32
C PHE A 10 16.58 -17.97 4.88
N SER A 11 17.25 -18.81 4.08
CA SER A 11 16.84 -19.13 2.71
C SER A 11 15.51 -19.89 2.66
N GLU A 12 15.26 -20.78 3.62
CA GLU A 12 13.97 -21.47 3.75
C GLU A 12 12.87 -20.45 4.06
N LEU A 13 13.05 -19.63 5.11
CA LEU A 13 12.10 -18.59 5.49
C LEU A 13 11.81 -17.61 4.33
N ARG A 14 12.86 -17.12 3.65
CA ARG A 14 12.73 -16.23 2.50
C ARG A 14 11.96 -16.87 1.35
N SER A 15 12.13 -18.18 1.15
CA SER A 15 11.41 -18.92 0.11
C SER A 15 9.92 -19.07 0.46
N THR A 16 9.60 -19.36 1.72
CA THR A 16 8.20 -19.42 2.22
C THR A 16 7.47 -18.09 2.02
N TYR A 17 8.12 -16.96 2.29
CA TYR A 17 7.51 -15.62 2.16
C TYR A 17 7.83 -14.92 0.84
N LYS A 18 8.37 -15.66 -0.16
CA LYS A 18 8.85 -15.08 -1.41
C LYS A 18 7.81 -14.22 -2.11
N TYR A 19 6.58 -14.72 -2.23
CA TYR A 19 5.50 -13.99 -2.89
C TYR A 19 5.12 -12.70 -2.17
N HIS A 20 5.13 -12.71 -0.84
CA HIS A 20 4.88 -11.52 -0.03
C HIS A 20 5.99 -10.48 -0.25
N ILE A 21 7.25 -10.90 -0.13
CA ILE A 21 8.44 -10.03 -0.32
C ILE A 21 8.46 -9.44 -1.73
N ASP A 22 8.23 -10.26 -2.76
CA ASP A 22 8.27 -9.83 -4.16
C ASP A 22 7.12 -8.84 -4.46
N SER A 23 5.94 -9.05 -3.86
CA SER A 23 4.78 -8.16 -4.05
C SER A 23 5.02 -6.79 -3.42
N TYR A 24 5.47 -6.72 -2.16
CA TYR A 24 5.81 -5.44 -1.53
C TYR A 24 7.01 -4.77 -2.21
N THR A 25 7.99 -5.54 -2.67
CA THR A 25 9.11 -5.01 -3.45
C THR A 25 8.62 -4.32 -4.72
N ALA A 26 7.61 -4.87 -5.40
CA ALA A 26 7.01 -4.26 -6.57
C ALA A 26 6.21 -2.99 -6.22
N LEU A 27 5.45 -3.00 -5.12
CA LEU A 27 4.72 -1.81 -4.65
C LEU A 27 5.67 -0.64 -4.36
N TYR A 28 6.75 -0.86 -3.61
CA TYR A 28 7.75 0.17 -3.32
C TYR A 28 8.50 0.67 -4.57
N LYS A 29 8.60 -0.16 -5.61
CA LYS A 29 9.26 0.19 -6.88
C LYS A 29 8.30 0.78 -7.92
N LEU A 30 7.03 0.97 -7.60
CA LEU A 30 6.05 1.56 -8.51
C LEU A 30 6.52 2.94 -8.96
N ARG A 31 6.56 3.17 -10.28
CA ARG A 31 7.04 4.41 -10.91
C ARG A 31 6.19 4.85 -12.11
N THR A 32 4.89 4.59 -12.04
CA THR A 32 3.97 4.79 -13.15
C THR A 32 2.66 5.40 -12.68
N GLU A 33 2.06 6.22 -13.54
CA GLU A 33 0.70 6.77 -13.37
C GLU A 33 -0.27 6.24 -14.42
N LYS A 34 0.19 5.33 -15.30
CA LYS A 34 -0.66 4.76 -16.35
C LYS A 34 -1.63 3.76 -15.73
N GLU A 35 -2.91 3.95 -16.02
CA GLU A 35 -3.99 3.12 -15.49
C GLU A 35 -3.81 1.63 -15.79
N GLU A 36 -3.37 1.26 -17.00
CA GLU A 36 -3.14 -0.14 -17.37
C GLU A 36 -2.06 -0.81 -16.50
N GLU A 37 -0.97 -0.09 -16.23
CA GLU A 37 0.12 -0.59 -15.40
C GLU A 37 -0.30 -0.66 -13.93
N ILE A 38 -1.06 0.32 -13.44
CA ILE A 38 -1.69 0.29 -12.11
C ILE A 38 -2.62 -0.92 -11.97
N ASN A 39 -3.48 -1.18 -12.96
CA ASN A 39 -4.38 -2.33 -12.97
C ASN A 39 -3.63 -3.67 -12.97
N SER A 40 -2.47 -3.74 -13.61
CA SER A 40 -1.59 -4.91 -13.55
C SER A 40 -1.04 -5.15 -12.13
N ILE A 41 -0.59 -4.08 -11.47
CA ILE A 41 -0.09 -4.13 -10.08
C ILE A 41 -1.23 -4.50 -9.11
N TYR A 42 -2.43 -3.96 -9.32
CA TYR A 42 -3.63 -4.33 -8.57
C TYR A 42 -3.93 -5.84 -8.69
N LYS A 43 -4.00 -6.38 -9.92
CA LYS A 43 -4.23 -7.82 -10.13
C LYS A 43 -3.19 -8.68 -9.44
N MET A 44 -1.91 -8.29 -9.53
CA MET A 44 -0.84 -8.99 -8.83
C MET A 44 -1.03 -8.95 -7.32
N THR A 45 -1.36 -7.78 -6.77
CA THR A 45 -1.58 -7.56 -5.33
C THR A 45 -2.76 -8.38 -4.81
N LYS A 46 -3.89 -8.33 -5.52
CA LYS A 46 -5.09 -9.14 -5.25
C LYS A 46 -4.74 -10.62 -5.16
N THR A 47 -4.15 -11.18 -6.22
CA THR A 47 -3.87 -12.61 -6.26
C THR A 47 -2.79 -13.02 -5.25
N LYS A 48 -1.68 -12.28 -5.16
CA LYS A 48 -0.51 -12.71 -4.38
C LYS A 48 -0.58 -12.37 -2.90
N LEU A 49 -1.25 -11.28 -2.51
CA LEU A 49 -1.32 -10.86 -1.10
C LEU A 49 -2.66 -11.25 -0.49
N ILE A 50 -3.77 -10.93 -1.16
CA ILE A 50 -5.11 -11.09 -0.56
C ILE A 50 -5.62 -12.52 -0.76
N ASP A 51 -5.75 -12.98 -2.01
CA ASP A 51 -6.35 -14.27 -2.32
C ASP A 51 -5.50 -15.47 -1.86
N SER A 52 -4.18 -15.41 -2.06
CA SER A 52 -3.28 -16.55 -1.81
C SER A 52 -2.70 -16.61 -0.40
N ASN A 53 -2.48 -15.45 0.24
CA ASN A 53 -1.76 -15.37 1.52
C ASN A 53 -2.65 -14.90 2.68
N ASN A 54 -3.97 -14.78 2.46
CA ASN A 54 -4.96 -14.36 3.46
C ASN A 54 -4.62 -13.03 4.15
N CYS A 55 -3.90 -12.12 3.47
CA CYS A 55 -3.73 -10.77 3.98
C CYS A 55 -5.08 -10.05 3.90
N LEU A 56 -5.52 -9.46 5.02
CA LEU A 56 -6.76 -8.69 5.04
C LEU A 56 -6.67 -7.51 4.06
N PRO A 57 -7.69 -7.26 3.23
CA PRO A 57 -7.71 -6.11 2.31
C PRO A 57 -7.44 -4.78 3.02
N THR A 58 -7.97 -4.62 4.24
CA THR A 58 -7.74 -3.45 5.09
C THR A 58 -6.26 -3.24 5.42
N ASN A 59 -5.52 -4.32 5.73
CA ASN A 59 -4.07 -4.25 5.99
C ASN A 59 -3.31 -3.88 4.71
N VAL A 60 -3.68 -4.46 3.57
CA VAL A 60 -3.02 -4.17 2.28
C VAL A 60 -3.26 -2.71 1.85
N ILE A 61 -4.49 -2.20 1.97
CA ILE A 61 -4.79 -0.80 1.68
C ILE A 61 -4.00 0.11 2.62
N ARG A 62 -4.01 -0.18 3.92
CA ARG A 62 -3.22 0.59 4.90
C ARG A 62 -1.75 0.63 4.50
N ASP A 63 -1.15 -0.50 4.19
CA ASP A 63 0.27 -0.55 3.86
C ASP A 63 0.57 0.21 2.56
N ILE A 64 -0.29 0.11 1.53
CA ILE A 64 -0.17 0.87 0.28
C ILE A 64 -0.18 2.38 0.56
N LEU A 65 -1.09 2.87 1.40
CA LEU A 65 -1.16 4.29 1.74
C LEU A 65 0.11 4.75 2.47
N HIS A 66 0.65 3.94 3.38
CA HIS A 66 1.88 4.27 4.12
C HIS A 66 3.15 4.23 3.24
N ILE A 67 3.08 3.80 1.98
CA ILE A 67 4.19 3.96 1.02
C ILE A 67 4.28 5.40 0.49
N ILE A 68 3.17 6.13 0.45
CA ILE A 68 3.07 7.47 -0.15
C ILE A 68 4.16 8.43 0.36
N PRO A 69 4.46 8.54 1.67
CA PRO A 69 5.50 9.46 2.15
C PRO A 69 6.90 9.19 1.56
N TYR A 70 7.18 7.94 1.16
CA TYR A 70 8.48 7.52 0.64
C TYR A 70 8.59 7.58 -0.89
N ASN A 71 7.46 7.65 -1.59
CA ASN A 71 7.43 7.68 -3.05
C ASN A 71 6.31 8.62 -3.56
N ASN A 72 6.31 9.82 -3.00
CA ASN A 72 5.24 10.82 -3.13
C ASN A 72 4.95 11.26 -4.58
N ARG A 73 5.92 11.17 -5.48
CA ARG A 73 5.73 11.46 -6.91
C ARG A 73 4.58 10.66 -7.51
N TYR A 74 4.35 9.44 -7.03
CA TYR A 74 3.30 8.54 -7.55
C TYR A 74 2.12 8.41 -6.59
N THR A 75 1.85 9.44 -5.77
CA THR A 75 0.74 9.46 -4.79
C THR A 75 -0.58 9.03 -5.44
N LYS A 76 -0.92 9.58 -6.62
CA LYS A 76 -2.16 9.23 -7.33
C LYS A 76 -2.27 7.74 -7.65
N SER A 77 -1.16 7.11 -8.02
CA SER A 77 -1.13 5.68 -8.32
C SER A 77 -1.40 4.82 -7.09
N TYR A 78 -0.84 5.20 -5.94
CA TYR A 78 -1.10 4.50 -4.66
C TYR A 78 -2.54 4.71 -4.19
N LEU A 79 -3.08 5.92 -4.32
CA LEU A 79 -4.49 6.21 -4.04
C LEU A 79 -5.42 5.38 -4.95
N SER A 80 -5.11 5.29 -6.25
CA SER A 80 -5.86 4.45 -7.20
C SER A 80 -5.79 2.96 -6.85
N LEU A 81 -4.63 2.45 -6.47
CA LEU A 81 -4.49 1.07 -6.00
C LEU A 81 -5.33 0.80 -4.75
N ALA A 82 -5.26 1.69 -3.76
CA ALA A 82 -6.08 1.60 -2.55
C ALA A 82 -7.57 1.61 -2.89
N LYS A 83 -8.01 2.48 -3.81
CA LYS A 83 -9.40 2.58 -4.27
C LYS A 83 -9.88 1.30 -4.95
N LEU A 84 -9.09 0.75 -5.87
CA LEU A 84 -9.42 -0.51 -6.57
C LEU A 84 -9.64 -1.66 -5.59
N ILE A 85 -8.77 -1.79 -4.59
CA ILE A 85 -8.91 -2.83 -3.55
C ILE A 85 -10.11 -2.53 -2.65
N SER A 86 -10.31 -1.27 -2.27
CA SER A 86 -11.46 -0.86 -1.44
C SER A 86 -12.78 -1.23 -2.09
N ASP A 87 -12.91 -0.98 -3.40
CA ASP A 87 -14.12 -1.27 -4.16
C ASP A 87 -14.35 -2.76 -4.33
N ASP A 88 -13.33 -3.50 -4.75
CA ASP A 88 -13.44 -4.93 -5.05
C ASP A 88 -13.75 -5.76 -3.79
N TYR A 89 -13.23 -5.35 -2.63
CA TYR A 89 -13.46 -6.03 -1.35
C TYR A 89 -14.51 -5.35 -0.47
N ASN A 90 -15.19 -4.31 -0.96
CA ASN A 90 -16.17 -3.52 -0.21
C ASN A 90 -15.65 -3.03 1.16
N VAL A 91 -14.39 -2.61 1.22
CA VAL A 91 -13.80 -2.03 2.43
C VAL A 91 -14.36 -0.62 2.61
N THR A 92 -15.07 -0.39 3.70
CA THR A 92 -15.65 0.91 4.04
C THR A 92 -14.91 1.63 5.15
N GLU A 93 -14.09 0.91 5.93
CA GLU A 93 -13.39 1.47 7.08
C GLU A 93 -12.03 0.80 7.30
N ILE A 94 -11.03 1.60 7.69
CA ILE A 94 -9.66 1.20 7.98
C ILE A 94 -9.15 1.98 9.19
N SER A 95 -8.89 1.27 10.29
CA SER A 95 -8.28 1.84 11.49
C SER A 95 -6.77 2.07 11.32
N ASN A 96 -6.21 3.03 12.06
CA ASN A 96 -4.77 3.31 12.14
C ASN A 96 -4.16 3.77 10.80
N VAL A 97 -4.90 4.61 10.07
CA VAL A 97 -4.36 5.33 8.92
C VAL A 97 -4.03 6.75 9.38
N GLU A 98 -2.82 7.23 9.11
CA GLU A 98 -2.46 8.61 9.42
C GLU A 98 -3.46 9.58 8.78
N SER A 99 -3.92 10.59 9.53
CA SER A 99 -5.01 11.47 9.07
C SER A 99 -4.64 12.24 7.79
N ILE A 100 -3.35 12.47 7.50
CA ILE A 100 -2.90 13.02 6.22
C ILE A 100 -3.23 12.09 5.04
N LEU A 101 -3.02 10.79 5.19
CA LEU A 101 -3.27 9.80 4.13
C LEU A 101 -4.77 9.64 3.90
N ASN A 102 -5.55 9.60 4.98
CA ASN A 102 -7.01 9.58 4.87
C ASN A 102 -7.52 10.87 4.22
N PHE A 103 -6.99 12.05 4.59
CA PHE A 103 -7.34 13.32 3.95
C PHE A 103 -7.02 13.33 2.45
N LEU A 104 -5.86 12.81 2.04
CA LEU A 104 -5.49 12.70 0.62
C LEU A 104 -6.47 11.80 -0.14
N PHE A 105 -6.83 10.66 0.43
CA PHE A 105 -7.79 9.74 -0.18
C PHE A 105 -9.20 10.35 -0.30
N TRP A 106 -9.67 11.00 0.75
CA TRP A 106 -10.93 11.74 0.75
C TRP A 106 -10.93 12.88 -0.27
N LYS A 107 -9.83 13.64 -0.35
CA LYS A 107 -9.72 14.75 -1.32
C LYS A 107 -9.79 14.26 -2.77
N GLU A 108 -9.25 13.09 -3.06
CA GLU A 108 -9.24 12.52 -4.42
C GLU A 108 -10.58 11.86 -4.79
N TYR A 109 -11.20 11.11 -3.87
CA TYR A 109 -12.38 10.27 -4.18
C TYR A 109 -13.67 10.61 -3.42
N GLY A 110 -13.62 11.53 -2.46
CA GLY A 110 -14.76 11.88 -1.61
C GLY A 110 -15.11 10.82 -0.55
N ILE A 111 -14.25 9.82 -0.33
CA ILE A 111 -14.48 8.70 0.59
C ILE A 111 -13.60 8.87 1.82
N LYS A 112 -14.19 8.76 3.01
CA LYS A 112 -13.45 8.67 4.27
C LYS A 112 -13.18 7.19 4.57
N LEU A 113 -11.91 6.81 4.73
CA LEU A 113 -11.52 5.44 5.09
C LEU A 113 -11.43 5.25 6.60
N ASP A 114 -11.07 6.29 7.35
CA ASP A 114 -11.17 6.31 8.80
C ASP A 114 -12.24 7.33 9.22
N ASN A 115 -13.13 6.92 10.12
CA ASN A 115 -14.22 7.73 10.66
C ASN A 115 -13.81 8.51 11.90
N SER A 116 -12.53 8.48 12.29
CA SER A 116 -12.02 9.31 13.39
C SER A 116 -12.35 10.80 13.19
N ASP A 117 -12.78 11.45 14.28
CA ASP A 117 -13.30 12.83 14.29
C ASP A 117 -12.23 13.89 13.95
N ASP A 118 -10.95 13.50 13.88
CA ASP A 118 -9.79 14.39 13.75
C ASP A 118 -9.61 15.02 12.34
N PHE A 119 -10.55 14.80 11.42
CA PHE A 119 -10.49 15.29 10.04
C PHE A 119 -10.46 16.82 9.92
N GLU A 120 -11.15 17.52 10.82
CA GLU A 120 -11.30 18.98 10.77
C GLU A 120 -10.04 19.72 11.23
N GLU A 121 -9.11 19.05 11.93
CA GLU A 121 -7.94 19.68 12.53
C GLU A 121 -6.67 19.59 11.65
N PHE A 122 -6.77 19.08 10.42
CA PHE A 122 -5.67 19.05 9.45
C PHE A 122 -5.40 20.44 8.86
N ASN A 123 -5.00 21.37 9.73
CA ASN A 123 -4.52 22.69 9.39
C ASN A 123 -3.32 22.56 8.44
N SER A 124 -3.43 23.25 7.30
CA SER A 124 -2.49 23.44 6.19
C SER A 124 -0.99 23.65 6.51
N LYS A 125 -0.59 23.73 7.79
CA LYS A 125 0.78 23.99 8.25
C LYS A 125 1.70 22.76 8.19
N ASN A 126 1.21 21.53 8.34
CA ASN A 126 2.07 20.33 8.34
C ASN A 126 2.33 19.72 6.94
N ILE A 127 1.44 19.95 5.97
CA ILE A 127 1.53 19.40 4.61
C ILE A 127 2.80 19.87 3.89
N LYS A 128 3.23 21.12 4.12
CA LYS A 128 4.43 21.67 3.48
C LYS A 128 5.74 21.09 4.01
N HIS A 129 5.81 20.65 5.28
CA HIS A 129 7.08 20.17 5.82
C HIS A 129 7.39 18.72 5.44
N GLN A 130 6.38 17.89 5.17
CA GLN A 130 6.57 16.46 4.85
C GLN A 130 6.51 16.15 3.35
N ILE A 131 5.78 16.93 2.54
CA ILE A 131 5.62 16.67 1.10
C ILE A 131 6.49 17.59 0.23
N LEU A 132 6.90 18.77 0.73
CA LEU A 132 7.57 19.80 -0.06
C LEU A 132 9.11 19.78 0.00
N ASN A 133 9.71 18.81 0.71
CA ASN A 133 11.17 18.67 0.84
C ASN A 133 11.75 17.48 0.06
N ALA A 134 11.03 16.97 -0.96
CA ALA A 134 11.48 15.89 -1.83
C ALA A 134 11.73 16.38 -3.26
#